data_AF-A0A970D6Z2-F1
#
_entry.id   AF-A0A970D6Z2-F1
#
_cell.length_a   1.000
_cell.length_b   1.000
_cell.length_c   1.000
_cell.angle_alpha   90.00
_cell.angle_beta   90.00
_cell.angle_gamma   90.00
#
_symmetry.space_group_name_H-M   'P 1'
#
loop_
_entity.id
_entity.type
_entity.pdbx_description
1 polymer ?
#
loop_
_entity_poly.entity_id
_entity_poly.type
_entity_poly.pdbx_seq_one_letter_code
_entity_poly.pdbx_strand_id
1 'polypeptide(L)'
;MKYCKPKIVLISILIILIVALSGCGIILPFAKNEAPDRVSDLSAGSIFIDANEIRSQTIALLNNAQRAIFIELSALDDPEIINLIINRSHQGVEVRILLDQWQRENAQTVKNLKNQNISV
;
A
#
# COMPACT_ATOMS: atom_id res chain seq x y z
N MET A 1 -37.35 16.94 58.11
CA MET A 1 -36.81 15.77 57.38
C MET A 1 -37.95 15.01 56.72
N LYS A 2 -38.19 15.24 55.41
CA LYS A 2 -39.25 14.53 54.66
C LYS A 2 -38.67 13.18 54.20
N TYR A 3 -39.20 12.08 54.76
CA TYR A 3 -38.88 10.74 54.31
C TYR A 3 -39.35 10.54 52.86
N CYS A 4 -38.40 10.34 51.95
CA CYS A 4 -38.69 9.96 50.58
C CYS A 4 -39.28 8.53 50.60
N LYS A 5 -40.43 8.34 49.91
CA LYS A 5 -41.22 7.10 50.00
C LYS A 5 -40.33 5.88 49.64
N PRO A 6 -40.27 4.83 50.49
CA PRO A 6 -39.34 3.70 50.32
C PRO A 6 -39.57 2.94 49.01
N LYS A 7 -40.79 2.99 48.45
CA LYS A 7 -41.11 2.42 47.14
C LYS A 7 -40.39 3.12 45.99
N ILE A 8 -40.16 4.43 46.07
CA ILE A 8 -39.46 5.20 45.04
C ILE A 8 -37.97 4.85 45.07
N VAL A 9 -37.38 4.74 46.27
CA VAL A 9 -35.97 4.35 46.45
C VAL A 9 -35.73 2.93 45.92
N LEU A 10 -36.66 2.00 46.19
CA LEU A 10 -36.58 0.62 45.69
C LEU A 10 -36.66 0.57 44.15
N ILE A 11 -37.54 1.36 43.53
CA ILE A 11 -37.66 1.45 42.07
C ILE A 11 -36.39 2.03 41.47
N SER A 12 -35.80 3.06 42.07
CA SER A 12 -34.54 3.64 41.62
C SER A 12 -33.39 2.63 41.65
N ILE A 13 -33.28 1.84 42.72
CA ILE A 13 -32.25 0.79 42.85
C ILE A 13 -32.46 -0.30 41.79
N LEU A 14 -33.71 -0.70 41.54
CA LEU A 14 -34.02 -1.72 40.54
C LEU A 14 -33.66 -1.26 39.12
N ILE A 15 -33.93 0.01 38.78
CA ILE A 15 -33.57 0.59 37.48
C ILE A 15 -32.05 0.64 37.30
N ILE A 16 -31.31 1.06 38.33
CA ILE A 16 -29.84 1.09 38.31
C ILE A 16 -29.26 -0.31 38.13
N LEU A 17 -29.85 -1.32 38.78
CA LEU A 17 -29.42 -2.71 38.66
C LEU A 17 -29.65 -3.24 37.23
N ILE A 18 -30.80 -2.92 36.61
CA ILE A 18 -31.11 -3.32 35.23
C ILE A 18 -30.13 -2.67 34.25
N VAL A 19 -29.83 -1.38 34.43
CA VAL A 19 -28.85 -0.65 33.59
C VAL A 19 -27.44 -1.21 33.76
N ALA A 20 -27.07 -1.65 34.96
CA ALA A 20 -25.78 -2.28 35.24
C ALA A 20 -25.69 -3.74 34.74
N LEU A 21 -26.82 -4.46 34.69
CA LEU A 21 -26.93 -5.83 34.15
C LEU A 21 -26.98 -5.86 32.62
N SER A 22 -27.48 -4.81 31.98
CA SER A 22 -27.18 -4.53 30.57
C SER A 22 -25.75 -4.00 30.46
N GLY A 23 -24.79 -4.85 30.83
CA GLY A 23 -23.39 -4.64 30.50
C GLY A 23 -23.31 -4.27 29.02
N CYS A 24 -22.66 -3.15 28.75
CA CYS A 24 -22.37 -2.71 27.39
C CYS A 24 -21.95 -3.94 26.57
N GLY A 25 -22.64 -4.18 25.47
CA GLY A 25 -22.06 -4.90 24.34
C GLY A 25 -20.88 -4.09 23.85
N ILE A 26 -19.76 -4.14 24.58
CA ILE A 26 -18.45 -3.84 24.05
C ILE A 26 -18.26 -4.93 23.02
N ILE A 27 -18.69 -4.61 21.80
CA ILE A 27 -18.32 -5.32 20.59
C ILE A 27 -16.81 -5.19 20.56
N LEU A 28 -16.13 -6.17 21.14
CA LEU A 28 -14.70 -6.32 21.02
C LEU A 28 -14.42 -6.38 19.50
N PRO A 29 -13.58 -5.49 18.94
CA PRO A 29 -13.29 -5.49 17.51
C PRO A 29 -12.49 -6.74 17.09
N PHE A 30 -12.10 -7.59 18.05
CA PHE A 30 -11.26 -8.76 17.87
C PHE A 30 -11.94 -9.96 17.18
N ALA A 31 -13.24 -9.86 16.85
CA ALA A 31 -13.99 -10.93 16.17
C ALA A 31 -14.61 -10.50 14.85
N LYS A 32 -14.17 -9.38 14.25
CA LYS A 32 -14.50 -9.13 12.85
C LYS A 32 -13.60 -10.08 12.04
N ASN A 33 -14.21 -11.15 11.52
CA ASN A 33 -13.61 -11.98 10.46
C ASN A 33 -13.50 -11.11 9.20
N GLU A 34 -12.63 -10.12 9.23
CA GLU A 34 -12.26 -9.34 8.06
C GLU A 34 -11.46 -10.30 7.18
N ALA A 35 -11.91 -10.49 5.94
CA ALA A 35 -11.07 -11.11 4.93
C ALA A 35 -9.71 -10.39 4.96
N PRO A 36 -8.59 -11.12 4.80
CA PRO A 36 -7.27 -10.50 4.88
C PRO A 36 -7.23 -9.25 4.00
N ASP A 37 -6.71 -8.16 4.53
CA ASP A 37 -6.61 -6.89 3.80
C ASP A 37 -6.00 -7.17 2.43
N ARG A 38 -6.71 -6.73 1.39
CA ARG A 38 -6.25 -6.93 0.01
C ARG A 38 -4.91 -6.20 -0.14
N VAL A 39 -3.87 -6.98 -0.39
CA VAL A 39 -2.51 -6.47 -0.66
C VAL A 39 -2.47 -5.69 -1.99
N SER A 40 -3.41 -5.94 -2.91
CA SER A 40 -3.50 -5.27 -4.20
C SER A 40 -4.95 -5.09 -4.67
N ASP A 41 -5.21 -3.97 -5.34
CA ASP A 41 -6.47 -3.67 -6.02
C ASP A 41 -6.53 -4.21 -7.46
N LEU A 42 -5.47 -4.89 -7.93
CA LEU A 42 -5.39 -5.43 -9.28
C LEU A 42 -6.23 -6.71 -9.45
N SER A 43 -6.74 -6.91 -10.67
CA SER A 43 -7.52 -8.11 -11.03
C SER A 43 -6.62 -9.32 -11.28
N ALA A 44 -7.19 -10.53 -11.26
CA ALA A 44 -6.45 -11.75 -11.62
C ALA A 44 -5.87 -11.71 -13.05
N GLY A 45 -6.49 -10.96 -13.98
CA GLY A 45 -5.99 -10.76 -15.34
C GLY A 45 -4.80 -9.81 -15.44
N SER A 46 -4.31 -9.26 -14.33
CA SER A 46 -3.15 -8.38 -14.28
C SER A 46 -1.84 -9.14 -13.99
N ILE A 47 -1.89 -10.47 -13.96
CA ILE A 47 -0.71 -11.33 -13.85
C ILE A 47 -0.28 -11.73 -15.24
N PHE A 48 0.95 -11.35 -15.59
CA PHE A 48 1.58 -11.69 -16.87
C PHE A 48 2.70 -12.70 -16.62
N ILE A 49 2.80 -13.70 -17.50
CA ILE A 49 3.82 -14.76 -17.44
C ILE A 49 4.70 -14.74 -18.70
N ASP A 50 4.13 -14.35 -19.84
CA ASP A 50 4.88 -14.21 -21.09
C ASP A 50 5.82 -13.01 -21.03
N ALA A 51 7.09 -13.24 -21.37
CA ALA A 51 8.13 -12.22 -21.28
C ALA A 51 7.89 -11.03 -22.22
N ASN A 52 7.35 -11.26 -23.43
CA ASN A 52 7.08 -10.19 -24.38
C ASN A 52 5.89 -9.34 -23.92
N GLU A 53 4.86 -9.98 -23.39
CA GLU A 53 3.71 -9.30 -22.82
C GLU A 53 4.12 -8.44 -21.61
N ILE A 54 4.89 -9.01 -20.66
CA ILE A 54 5.44 -8.27 -19.51
C ILE A 54 6.18 -7.03 -20.02
N ARG A 55 7.12 -7.20 -20.95
CA ARG A 55 7.91 -6.10 -21.51
C ARG A 55 7.04 -5.03 -22.17
N SER A 56 6.08 -5.43 -22.99
CA SER A 56 5.16 -4.51 -23.67
C SER A 56 4.32 -3.71 -22.68
N GLN A 57 3.81 -4.37 -21.64
CA GLN A 57 3.04 -3.72 -20.57
C GLN A 57 3.92 -2.77 -19.75
N THR A 58 5.16 -3.15 -19.45
CA THR A 58 6.13 -2.26 -18.79
C THR A 58 6.38 -1.00 -19.62
N ILE A 59 6.62 -1.13 -20.93
CA ILE A 59 6.81 0.03 -21.83
C ILE A 59 5.55 0.90 -21.84
N ALA A 60 4.35 0.31 -21.90
CA ALA A 60 3.09 1.05 -21.86
C ALA A 60 2.93 1.81 -20.53
N LEU A 61 3.23 1.19 -19.38
CA LEU A 61 3.16 1.82 -18.07
C LEU A 61 4.13 3.01 -17.96
N LEU A 62 5.38 2.83 -18.39
CA LEU A 62 6.40 3.89 -18.39
C LEU A 62 5.99 5.05 -19.29
N ASN A 63 5.47 4.77 -20.50
CA ASN A 63 4.98 5.81 -21.40
C ASN A 63 3.81 6.61 -20.83
N ASN A 64 2.95 6.00 -20.01
CA ASN A 64 1.79 6.68 -19.43
C ASN A 64 2.05 7.34 -18.07
N ALA A 65 3.21 7.14 -17.44
CA ALA A 65 3.52 7.66 -16.10
C ALA A 65 3.58 9.19 -16.05
N GLN A 66 2.65 9.85 -15.35
CA GLN A 66 2.58 11.32 -15.36
C GLN A 66 3.36 12.00 -14.23
N ARG A 67 3.53 11.32 -13.09
CA ARG A 67 4.05 11.95 -11.86
C ARG A 67 5.33 11.29 -11.36
N ALA A 68 5.30 9.98 -11.18
CA ALA A 68 6.42 9.24 -10.63
C ALA A 68 6.52 7.82 -11.21
N ILE A 69 7.73 7.29 -11.22
CA ILE A 69 8.10 5.92 -11.55
C ILE A 69 8.99 5.42 -10.42
N PHE A 70 8.52 4.44 -9.67
CA PHE A 70 9.28 3.76 -8.62
C PHE A 70 9.49 2.31 -9.02
N ILE A 71 10.74 1.88 -9.01
CA ILE A 71 11.14 0.55 -9.50
C ILE A 71 11.96 -0.14 -8.43
N GLU A 72 11.68 -1.42 -8.21
CA GLU A 72 12.53 -2.37 -7.51
C GLU A 72 12.64 -3.60 -8.40
N LEU A 73 13.88 -4.02 -8.69
CA LEU A 73 14.19 -5.17 -9.52
C LEU A 73 15.52 -5.76 -9.06
N SER A 74 15.72 -7.06 -9.26
CA SER A 74 17.02 -7.68 -9.08
C SER A 74 18.03 -7.21 -10.14
N ALA A 75 17.59 -7.13 -11.40
CA ALA A 75 18.40 -6.76 -12.54
C ALA A 75 17.69 -5.75 -13.42
N LEU A 76 18.40 -4.75 -13.91
CA LEU A 76 17.89 -3.79 -14.89
C LEU A 76 18.91 -3.61 -16.02
N ASP A 77 18.69 -4.31 -17.12
CA ASP A 77 19.63 -4.41 -18.24
C ASP A 77 19.01 -4.23 -19.63
N ASP A 78 17.67 -4.14 -19.76
CA ASP A 78 17.02 -3.80 -21.03
C ASP A 78 17.32 -2.33 -21.42
N PRO A 79 18.10 -2.11 -22.50
CA PRO A 79 18.56 -0.77 -22.86
C PRO A 79 17.42 0.13 -23.34
N GLU A 80 16.36 -0.42 -23.92
CA GLU A 80 15.20 0.37 -24.38
C GLU A 80 14.41 0.87 -23.17
N ILE A 81 14.19 0.01 -22.18
CA ILE A 81 13.51 0.37 -20.93
C ILE A 81 14.33 1.41 -20.15
N ILE A 82 15.65 1.22 -20.03
CA ILE A 82 16.53 2.19 -19.35
C ILE A 82 16.47 3.56 -20.02
N ASN A 83 16.57 3.61 -21.36
CA ASN A 83 16.47 4.87 -22.10
C ASN A 83 15.10 5.52 -21.94
N LEU A 84 14.03 4.72 -21.93
CA LEU A 84 12.69 5.23 -21.69
C LEU A 84 12.57 5.87 -20.30
N ILE A 85 13.05 5.20 -19.25
CA ILE A 85 13.08 5.73 -17.88
C ILE A 85 13.82 7.07 -17.82
N ILE A 86 15.01 7.15 -18.43
CA ILE A 86 15.80 8.38 -18.49
C ILE A 86 15.02 9.50 -19.20
N ASN A 87 14.39 9.20 -20.33
CA ASN A 87 13.59 10.17 -21.07
C ASN A 87 12.40 10.68 -20.25
N ARG A 88 11.70 9.81 -19.52
CA ARG A 88 10.60 10.24 -18.63
C ARG A 88 11.11 11.12 -17.49
N SER A 89 12.28 10.80 -16.93
CA SER A 89 12.93 11.65 -15.93
C SER A 89 13.23 13.05 -16.47
N HIS A 90 13.80 13.15 -17.67
CA HIS A 90 14.06 14.43 -18.33
C HIS A 90 12.78 15.23 -18.67
N GLN A 91 11.64 14.55 -18.80
CA GLN A 91 10.32 15.18 -18.96
C GLN A 91 9.70 15.64 -17.62
N GLY A 92 10.42 15.51 -16.50
CA GLY A 92 9.97 15.94 -15.18
C GLY A 92 9.19 14.90 -14.38
N VAL A 93 9.12 13.64 -14.85
CA VAL A 93 8.59 12.54 -14.04
C VAL A 93 9.61 12.18 -12.97
N GLU A 94 9.16 12.07 -11.72
CA GLU A 94 10.04 11.64 -10.64
C GLU A 94 10.44 10.18 -10.83
N VAL A 95 11.75 9.87 -10.76
CA VAL A 95 12.24 8.50 -10.90
C VAL A 95 13.09 8.12 -9.69
N ARG A 96 12.73 7.02 -9.03
CA ARG A 96 13.53 6.39 -7.96
C ARG A 96 13.61 4.89 -8.19
N ILE A 97 14.81 4.35 -8.14
CA ILE A 97 15.07 2.95 -8.44
C ILE A 97 15.80 2.35 -7.24
N LEU A 98 15.37 1.19 -6.78
CA LEU A 98 16.13 0.37 -5.84
C LEU A 98 16.80 -0.75 -6.64
N LEU A 99 18.12 -0.69 -6.75
CA LEU A 99 18.92 -1.66 -7.50
C LEU A 99 20.19 -2.01 -6.73
N ASP A 100 20.51 -3.31 -6.64
CA ASP A 100 21.72 -3.74 -5.93
C ASP A 100 22.98 -3.41 -6.77
N GLN A 101 23.72 -2.41 -6.32
CA GLN A 101 24.96 -1.95 -6.96
C GLN A 101 26.13 -2.94 -6.86
N TRP A 102 26.07 -3.93 -5.97
CA TRP A 102 27.12 -4.94 -5.80
C TRP A 102 26.96 -6.12 -6.76
N GLN A 103 25.81 -6.24 -7.42
CA GLN A 103 25.62 -7.19 -8.50
C GLN A 103 26.27 -6.70 -9.79
N ARG A 104 27.09 -7.55 -10.39
CA ARG A 104 27.90 -7.20 -11.57
C ARG A 104 27.03 -6.73 -12.75
N GLU A 105 25.88 -7.35 -12.95
CA GLU A 105 24.92 -7.00 -14.01
C GLU A 105 24.39 -5.56 -13.88
N ASN A 106 24.27 -5.04 -12.67
CA ASN A 106 23.72 -3.70 -12.42
C ASN A 106 24.76 -2.59 -12.44
N ALA A 107 26.05 -2.91 -12.29
CA ALA A 107 27.11 -1.92 -12.08
C ALA A 107 27.13 -0.82 -13.17
N GLN A 108 26.97 -1.21 -14.43
CA GLN A 108 26.95 -0.27 -15.54
C GLN A 108 25.65 0.56 -15.57
N THR A 109 24.50 -0.07 -15.30
CA THR A 109 23.19 0.60 -15.24
C THR A 109 23.15 1.63 -14.11
N VAL A 110 23.61 1.28 -12.90
CA VAL A 110 23.71 2.18 -11.75
C VAL A 110 24.56 3.40 -12.10
N LYS A 111 25.73 3.18 -12.70
CA LYS A 111 26.61 4.27 -13.14
C LYS A 111 25.92 5.17 -14.17
N ASN A 112 25.24 4.60 -15.14
CA ASN A 112 24.52 5.36 -16.17
C ASN A 112 23.42 6.22 -15.56
N LEU A 113 22.56 5.65 -14.73
CA LEU A 113 21.45 6.36 -14.07
C LEU A 113 21.95 7.49 -13.16
N LYS A 114 23.01 7.26 -12.37
CA LYS A 114 23.64 8.30 -11.55
C LYS A 114 24.16 9.47 -12.39
N ASN A 115 24.75 9.18 -13.56
CA ASN A 115 25.21 10.23 -14.49
C ASN A 115 24.07 11.06 -15.08
N GLN A 116 22.84 10.51 -15.15
CA GLN A 116 21.63 11.24 -15.56
C GLN A 116 20.93 11.93 -14.38
N ASN A 117 21.55 11.97 -13.19
CA ASN A 117 20.96 12.50 -11.95
C ASN A 117 19.68 11.78 -11.50
N ILE A 118 19.55 10.50 -11.84
CA ILE A 118 18.44 9.65 -11.39
C ILE A 118 18.81 8.99 -10.06
N SER A 119 17.87 8.99 -9.11
CA SER A 119 18.06 8.35 -7.81
C SER A 119 18.06 6.83 -7.95
N VAL A 120 19.21 6.20 -7.71
CA VAL A 120 19.43 4.75 -7.69
C VAL A 120 20.48 4.34 -6.65
#